data_AF-A0A7D8YYD1-F1
#
_entry.id   AF-A0A7D8YYD1-F1
#
_cell.length_a   1.000
_cell.length_b   1.000
_cell.length_c   1.000
_cell.angle_alpha   90.00
_cell.angle_beta   90.00
_cell.angle_gamma   90.00
#
_symmetry.space_group_name_H-M   'P 1'
#
loop_
_entity.id
_entity.type
_entity.pdbx_description
1 polymer ?
#
loop_
_entity_poly.entity_id
_entity_poly.type
_entity_poly.pdbx_seq_one_letter_code
_entity_poly.pdbx_strand_id
1 'polypeptide(L)'
;MNPSGPTPKTYSLLGEVIKQPDDDEEETDSSDADCCDVCDEYDDELFFCQACKWKFCAGCWRAQAVHKPKRKGTQPAEHAKIALSVVRLVQPAFSNPADDKSLEKWLAAEEDAAWFGVGKSVKDNPLYFHDYGRYSGLMAATNAYLKSHERTSSVYEEIYDDLPFPNPRAPSLVSFVGQTGAGKSTLIKLLIQIKESAEGLNFHRPVAGLPGKDVPTSEDVHLYLDPGSSLSTNPILYADCEGIDGGAREPMATTFRHKRDEAETEWDNRETASNQPSSKRELQWAKTPLERTRQFVVAKFYPRLLFTFSDVVIFVHRNPRTIESVLEKLIEWATDALEASYNHPVLPYAVIVLNSTPANIQQSLWDVDVATEALLESLSKTLNRNVVFAQYAKSWKARGRIIENVEDLMMCYYSSVRVVHLPADTEPKLVLDQAQKLYTEITHGCKAARERKSELRMLLDEDSLQHYLQHAFDHYSRTLEIPFDFVQASFLFNPIPANFGGSILKLAIALKDQQTTPDARAIFERLSHLVASCILLDAARHRILGLSNKTQIAIET
;
A
#
# COMPACT_ATOMS: atom_id res chain seq x y z
N MET A 1 -27.33 -21.75 29.17
CA MET A 1 -26.20 -20.86 29.51
C MET A 1 -25.73 -20.28 28.18
N ASN A 2 -26.03 -19.00 27.95
CA ASN A 2 -25.75 -18.32 26.68
C ASN A 2 -24.24 -18.18 26.46
N PRO A 3 -23.75 -18.31 25.20
CA PRO A 3 -22.37 -18.01 24.89
C PRO A 3 -22.19 -16.49 25.01
N SER A 4 -21.43 -16.08 26.01
CA SER A 4 -21.00 -14.69 26.16
C SER A 4 -20.13 -14.31 24.96
N GLY A 5 -20.56 -13.29 24.20
CA GLY A 5 -19.80 -12.70 23.10
C GLY A 5 -18.46 -12.08 23.54
N PRO A 6 -17.69 -11.50 22.61
CA PRO A 6 -16.34 -11.00 22.86
C PRO A 6 -16.32 -9.95 23.97
N THR A 7 -15.28 -9.96 24.80
CA THR A 7 -15.11 -8.97 25.88
C THR A 7 -14.75 -7.58 25.32
N PRO A 8 -15.25 -6.48 25.91
CA PRO A 8 -15.09 -5.10 25.42
C PRO A 8 -13.64 -4.65 25.12
N LYS A 9 -12.63 -5.25 25.76
CA LYS A 9 -11.22 -4.88 25.58
C LYS A 9 -10.62 -5.22 24.21
N THR A 10 -11.22 -6.15 23.46
CA THR A 10 -10.66 -6.62 22.17
C THR A 10 -11.08 -5.74 20.99
N TYR A 11 -12.31 -5.20 21.01
CA TYR A 11 -12.73 -4.12 20.12
C TYR A 11 -11.89 -2.85 20.35
N SER A 12 -11.43 -2.62 21.58
CA SER A 12 -10.56 -1.48 21.94
C SER A 12 -9.25 -1.46 21.17
N LEU A 13 -8.56 -2.60 20.98
CA LEU A 13 -7.22 -2.62 20.37
C LEU A 13 -7.24 -2.47 18.83
N LEU A 14 -8.20 -3.09 18.14
CA LEU A 14 -8.38 -2.87 16.70
C LEU A 14 -8.91 -1.45 16.46
N GLY A 15 -9.82 -0.99 17.31
CA GLY A 15 -10.29 0.39 17.33
C GLY A 15 -9.13 1.37 17.52
N GLU A 16 -8.31 1.26 18.56
CA GLU A 16 -7.22 2.20 18.82
C GLU A 16 -6.18 2.28 17.69
N VAL A 17 -5.97 1.22 16.91
CA VAL A 17 -4.96 1.20 15.83
C VAL A 17 -5.55 1.56 14.46
N ILE A 18 -6.82 1.23 14.22
CA ILE A 18 -7.48 1.38 12.90
C ILE A 18 -8.51 2.51 12.89
N LYS A 19 -9.07 2.90 14.04
CA LYS A 19 -10.06 3.97 14.21
C LYS A 19 -9.35 5.32 14.21
N GLN A 20 -9.73 6.20 13.30
CA GLN A 20 -9.54 7.63 13.52
C GLN A 20 -10.33 8.03 14.78
N PRO A 21 -9.82 8.98 15.62
CA PRO A 21 -10.66 9.58 16.65
C PRO A 21 -11.94 10.03 15.98
N ASP A 22 -13.09 9.67 16.57
CA ASP A 22 -14.39 10.00 16.01
C ASP A 22 -14.30 11.45 15.56
N ASP A 23 -14.58 11.70 14.27
CA ASP A 23 -15.05 13.00 13.87
C ASP A 23 -16.07 13.29 14.98
N ASP A 24 -15.85 14.30 15.83
CA ASP A 24 -16.91 15.28 15.89
C ASP A 24 -17.35 15.56 14.44
N GLU A 25 -18.13 14.63 13.87
CA GLU A 25 -19.46 14.98 13.45
C GLU A 25 -19.84 16.00 14.53
N GLU A 26 -19.70 17.29 14.18
CA GLU A 26 -20.81 18.16 14.44
C GLU A 26 -22.00 17.24 14.35
N GLU A 27 -22.71 17.08 15.48
CA GLU A 27 -24.11 16.72 15.44
C GLU A 27 -24.72 17.67 14.40
N THR A 28 -24.54 17.32 13.12
CA THR A 28 -25.32 17.75 12.00
C THR A 28 -26.58 17.05 12.38
N ASP A 29 -27.41 17.85 13.05
CA ASP A 29 -28.64 17.47 13.71
C ASP A 29 -29.12 16.13 13.18
N SER A 30 -29.22 15.15 14.09
CA SER A 30 -29.79 13.81 13.86
C SER A 30 -31.28 13.88 13.48
N SER A 31 -31.62 14.69 12.48
CA SER A 31 -32.97 14.99 12.02
C SER A 31 -33.09 15.45 10.56
N ASP A 32 -32.02 15.49 9.74
CA ASP A 32 -32.20 15.52 8.28
C ASP A 32 -32.26 14.09 7.76
N ALA A 33 -33.31 13.36 8.16
CA ALA A 33 -33.63 12.12 7.50
C ALA A 33 -33.79 12.43 5.99
N ASP A 34 -33.21 11.57 5.15
CA ASP A 34 -33.18 11.87 3.72
C ASP A 34 -34.57 11.76 3.13
N CYS A 35 -35.15 12.92 2.85
CA CYS A 35 -36.42 13.08 2.19
C CYS A 35 -36.21 13.60 0.77
N CYS A 36 -37.23 13.44 -0.05
CA CYS A 36 -37.27 14.05 -1.36
C CYS A 36 -37.52 15.57 -1.23
N ASP A 37 -36.64 16.40 -1.80
CA ASP A 37 -36.73 17.88 -1.80
C ASP A 37 -38.01 18.46 -2.46
N VAL A 38 -38.89 17.62 -3.00
CA VAL A 38 -40.13 18.02 -3.69
C VAL A 38 -41.39 17.65 -2.90
N CYS A 39 -41.38 16.51 -2.21
CA CYS A 39 -42.55 16.02 -1.48
C CYS A 39 -42.30 15.83 0.02
N ASP A 40 -41.08 16.06 0.49
CA ASP A 40 -40.63 15.88 1.87
C ASP A 40 -40.92 14.47 2.43
N GLU A 41 -41.16 13.49 1.54
CA GLU A 41 -41.34 12.09 1.89
C GLU A 41 -39.98 11.38 2.00
N TYR A 42 -39.85 10.56 3.04
CA TYR A 42 -38.73 9.64 3.22
C TYR A 42 -38.85 8.45 2.27
N ASP A 43 -37.77 8.17 1.55
CA ASP A 43 -37.69 7.03 0.63
C ASP A 43 -36.29 6.43 0.72
N ASP A 44 -36.19 5.10 0.76
CA ASP A 44 -34.91 4.39 0.75
C ASP A 44 -34.22 4.53 -0.61
N GLU A 45 -34.97 4.79 -1.69
CA GLU A 45 -34.47 4.94 -3.06
C GLU A 45 -34.57 6.38 -3.56
N LEU A 46 -33.75 7.27 -2.99
CA LEU A 46 -33.59 8.63 -3.49
C LEU A 46 -32.58 8.73 -4.63
N PHE A 47 -32.83 9.69 -5.52
CA PHE A 47 -32.00 9.98 -6.66
C PHE A 47 -31.55 11.44 -6.67
N PHE A 48 -30.26 11.68 -6.87
CA PHE A 48 -29.69 13.00 -7.05
C PHE A 48 -29.61 13.36 -8.54
N CYS A 49 -30.07 14.56 -8.89
CA CYS A 49 -29.83 15.14 -10.22
C CYS A 49 -28.74 16.19 -10.14
N GLN A 50 -27.61 15.97 -10.80
CA GLN A 50 -26.51 16.94 -10.81
C GLN A 50 -26.89 18.31 -11.42
N ALA A 51 -27.71 18.31 -12.48
CA ALA A 51 -28.16 19.53 -13.14
C ALA A 51 -29.10 20.37 -12.25
N CYS A 52 -30.00 19.74 -11.49
CA CYS A 52 -30.90 20.43 -10.57
C CYS A 52 -30.27 20.70 -9.19
N LYS A 53 -29.24 19.92 -8.81
CA LYS A 53 -28.67 19.86 -7.46
C LYS A 53 -29.70 19.47 -6.37
N TRP A 54 -30.74 18.73 -6.73
CA TRP A 54 -31.83 18.30 -5.84
C TRP A 54 -31.94 16.78 -5.75
N LYS A 55 -32.49 16.29 -4.64
CA LYS A 55 -32.84 14.90 -4.33
C LYS A 55 -34.32 14.63 -4.70
N PHE A 56 -34.57 13.51 -5.36
CA PHE A 56 -35.90 13.14 -5.83
C PHE A 56 -36.21 11.68 -5.48
N CYS A 57 -37.41 11.40 -4.98
CA CYS A 57 -37.96 10.04 -5.00
C CYS A 57 -38.29 9.62 -6.45
N ALA A 58 -38.56 8.33 -6.67
CA ALA A 58 -38.89 7.82 -8.00
C ALA A 58 -40.11 8.51 -8.64
N GLY A 59 -41.10 8.90 -7.82
CA GLY A 59 -42.31 9.60 -8.25
C GLY A 59 -42.01 11.03 -8.71
N CYS A 60 -41.38 11.82 -7.85
CA CYS A 60 -41.01 13.22 -8.12
C CYS A 60 -40.04 13.34 -9.30
N TRP A 61 -39.11 12.39 -9.47
CA TRP A 61 -38.23 12.33 -10.64
C TRP A 61 -39.03 12.33 -11.95
N ARG A 62 -40.05 11.47 -12.06
CA ARG A 62 -40.88 11.32 -13.28
C ARG A 62 -41.85 12.49 -13.49
N ALA A 63 -42.24 13.15 -12.41
CA ALA A 63 -43.14 14.31 -12.45
C ALA A 63 -42.46 15.53 -13.09
N GLN A 64 -41.17 15.73 -12.82
CA GLN A 64 -40.39 16.87 -13.31
C GLN A 64 -40.27 16.87 -14.84
N ALA A 65 -40.67 17.97 -15.47
CA ALA A 65 -40.72 18.08 -16.94
C ALA A 65 -39.32 18.00 -17.60
N VAL A 66 -38.29 18.44 -16.89
CA VAL A 66 -36.88 18.40 -17.31
C VAL A 66 -36.28 16.99 -17.33
N HIS A 67 -36.86 16.06 -16.57
CA HIS A 67 -36.42 14.66 -16.49
C HIS A 67 -37.17 13.73 -17.47
N LYS A 68 -38.06 14.28 -18.31
CA LYS A 68 -38.83 13.49 -19.27
C LYS A 68 -37.98 13.19 -20.53
N PRO A 69 -37.90 11.93 -21.00
CA PRO A 69 -37.02 11.52 -22.10
C PRO A 69 -37.21 12.26 -23.44
N LYS A 70 -38.38 12.89 -23.64
CA LYS A 70 -38.82 13.44 -24.93
C LYS A 70 -38.46 14.91 -25.18
N ARG A 71 -37.73 15.57 -24.27
CA ARG A 71 -37.26 16.97 -24.44
C ARG A 71 -35.72 17.05 -24.54
N LYS A 72 -35.13 16.44 -25.57
CA LYS A 72 -33.74 16.70 -25.97
C LYS A 72 -33.71 17.96 -26.85
N GLY A 73 -33.75 19.14 -26.23
CA GLY A 73 -33.78 20.44 -26.92
C GLY A 73 -32.59 21.35 -26.57
N THR A 74 -31.76 21.62 -27.58
CA THR A 74 -30.83 22.76 -27.81
C THR A 74 -29.75 23.17 -26.81
N GLN A 75 -29.65 22.62 -25.59
CA GLN A 75 -28.41 22.59 -24.79
C GLN A 75 -28.63 21.63 -23.61
N PRO A 76 -28.10 20.39 -23.66
CA PRO A 76 -28.40 19.41 -22.63
C PRO A 76 -27.37 19.57 -21.51
N ALA A 77 -27.74 20.21 -20.41
CA ALA A 77 -27.27 19.65 -19.15
C ALA A 77 -27.99 18.29 -19.05
N GLU A 78 -27.30 17.19 -19.31
CA GLU A 78 -27.93 15.88 -19.20
C GLU A 78 -28.34 15.66 -17.74
N HIS A 79 -29.64 15.72 -17.47
CA HIS A 79 -30.20 15.46 -16.14
C HIS A 79 -30.03 13.97 -15.82
N ALA A 80 -28.83 13.60 -15.35
CA ALA A 80 -28.46 12.23 -15.02
C ALA A 80 -29.13 11.78 -13.72
N LYS A 81 -29.78 10.61 -13.76
CA LYS A 81 -30.38 9.97 -12.60
C LYS A 81 -29.32 9.17 -11.83
N ILE A 82 -28.87 9.67 -10.68
CA ILE A 82 -27.83 9.04 -9.87
C ILE A 82 -28.44 8.60 -8.53
N ALA A 83 -28.19 7.38 -8.07
CA ALA A 83 -28.66 6.94 -6.75
C ALA A 83 -27.96 7.76 -5.64
N LEU A 84 -28.70 8.21 -4.64
CA LEU A 84 -28.16 9.05 -3.57
C LEU A 84 -27.12 8.31 -2.72
N SER A 85 -27.25 6.99 -2.59
CA SER A 85 -26.23 6.12 -1.97
C SER A 85 -24.87 6.22 -2.66
N VAL A 86 -24.83 6.33 -3.99
CA VAL A 86 -23.59 6.51 -4.75
C VAL A 86 -22.97 7.88 -4.48
N VAL A 87 -23.80 8.92 -4.40
CA VAL A 87 -23.32 10.28 -4.09
C VAL A 87 -22.74 10.35 -2.68
N ARG A 88 -23.43 9.76 -1.69
CA ARG A 88 -22.96 9.63 -0.30
C ARG A 88 -21.65 8.87 -0.19
N LEU A 89 -21.44 7.86 -1.04
CA LEU A 89 -20.23 7.07 -1.02
C LEU A 89 -19.03 7.84 -1.59
N VAL A 90 -19.25 8.59 -2.67
CA VAL A 90 -18.16 9.18 -3.47
C VAL A 90 -17.83 10.61 -3.04
N GLN A 91 -18.82 11.45 -2.78
CA GLN A 91 -18.63 12.88 -2.55
C GLN A 91 -17.77 13.20 -1.31
N PRO A 92 -17.90 12.48 -0.16
CA PRO A 92 -17.05 12.72 1.00
C PRO A 92 -15.54 12.48 0.75
N ALA A 93 -15.16 11.70 -0.26
CA ALA A 93 -13.76 11.50 -0.64
C ALA A 93 -13.11 12.80 -1.12
N PHE A 94 -13.90 13.69 -1.73
CA PHE A 94 -13.44 14.95 -2.32
C PHE A 94 -13.66 16.17 -1.41
N SER A 95 -14.35 15.98 -0.28
CA SER A 95 -14.59 17.03 0.71
C SER A 95 -13.31 17.41 1.45
N ASN A 96 -13.13 18.71 1.66
CA ASN A 96 -12.06 19.30 2.46
C ASN A 96 -12.62 19.80 3.80
N PRO A 97 -11.80 19.89 4.85
CA PRO A 97 -12.23 20.48 6.12
C PRO A 97 -12.71 21.92 5.93
N ALA A 98 -13.79 22.27 6.63
CA ALA A 98 -14.46 23.56 6.48
C ALA A 98 -13.64 24.73 7.06
N ASP A 99 -12.81 24.46 8.07
CA ASP A 99 -12.05 25.44 8.83
C ASP A 99 -10.66 24.91 9.26
N ASP A 100 -9.79 25.85 9.66
CA ASP A 100 -8.40 25.54 10.02
C ASP A 100 -8.28 24.64 11.27
N LYS A 101 -9.25 24.66 12.21
CA LYS A 101 -9.21 23.78 13.38
C LYS A 101 -9.56 22.34 13.04
N SER A 102 -10.57 22.13 12.19
CA SER A 102 -10.89 20.79 11.69
C SER A 102 -9.73 20.22 10.86
N LEU A 103 -9.05 21.07 10.08
CA LEU A 103 -7.84 20.68 9.37
C LEU A 103 -6.73 20.24 10.34
N GLU A 104 -6.50 20.98 11.42
CA GLU A 104 -5.51 20.61 12.44
C GLU A 104 -5.85 19.27 13.13
N LYS A 105 -7.12 19.04 13.47
CA LYS A 105 -7.59 17.75 14.03
C LYS A 105 -7.38 16.60 13.04
N TRP A 106 -7.71 16.81 11.77
CA TRP A 106 -7.53 15.83 10.71
C TRP A 106 -6.04 15.50 10.48
N LEU A 107 -5.17 16.50 10.47
CA LEU A 107 -3.72 16.31 10.35
C LEU A 107 -3.12 15.61 11.58
N ALA A 108 -3.63 15.89 12.78
CA ALA A 108 -3.21 15.17 13.99
C ALA A 108 -3.56 13.67 13.91
N ALA A 109 -4.72 13.33 13.33
CA ALA A 109 -5.11 11.95 13.10
C ALA A 109 -4.31 11.25 11.97
N GLU A 110 -3.65 12.01 11.08
CA GLU A 110 -2.70 11.42 10.11
C GLU A 110 -1.39 10.99 10.76
N GLU A 111 -0.98 11.61 11.88
CA GLU A 111 0.26 11.24 12.57
C GLU A 111 0.25 9.76 13.00
N ASP A 112 -0.91 9.25 13.40
CA ASP A 112 -1.10 7.84 13.75
C ASP A 112 -1.00 6.90 12.54
N ALA A 113 -1.19 7.42 11.31
CA ALA A 113 -1.03 6.70 10.06
C ALA A 113 0.39 6.80 9.47
N ALA A 114 1.28 7.60 10.06
CA ALA A 114 2.65 7.75 9.60
C ALA A 114 3.40 6.43 9.71
N TRP A 115 4.07 6.00 8.64
CA TRP A 115 4.82 4.75 8.61
C TRP A 115 6.31 4.98 8.79
N PHE A 116 6.91 5.78 7.90
CA PHE A 116 8.29 6.21 8.06
C PHE A 116 8.51 7.58 7.44
N GLY A 117 9.52 8.28 7.95
CA GLY A 117 9.77 9.67 7.66
C GLY A 117 11.21 10.12 7.87
N VAL A 118 11.51 11.36 7.50
CA VAL A 118 12.83 11.97 7.72
C VAL A 118 12.69 13.31 8.43
N GLY A 119 13.24 13.35 9.65
CA GLY A 119 13.16 14.50 10.54
C GLY A 119 14.52 15.13 10.83
N LYS A 120 14.52 16.43 11.13
CA LYS A 120 15.67 17.14 11.69
C LYS A 120 15.57 17.15 13.21
N SER A 121 16.70 16.99 13.89
CA SER A 121 16.78 17.25 15.33
C SER A 121 16.84 18.76 15.60
N VAL A 122 16.20 19.22 16.68
CA VAL A 122 15.88 20.61 17.09
C VAL A 122 17.08 21.58 17.14
N LYS A 123 18.33 21.11 16.97
CA LYS A 123 19.56 21.94 17.05
C LYS A 123 20.49 21.86 15.83
N ASP A 124 20.01 21.28 14.73
CA ASP A 124 20.73 21.00 13.49
C ASP A 124 21.92 20.03 13.57
N ASN A 125 21.69 18.87 12.94
CA ASN A 125 22.56 17.77 12.53
C ASN A 125 22.98 16.74 13.61
N PRO A 126 22.72 15.43 13.41
CA PRO A 126 22.40 14.79 12.12
C PRO A 126 20.91 14.66 11.74
N LEU A 127 20.66 14.33 10.47
CA LEU A 127 19.33 14.02 9.89
C LEU A 127 18.97 12.57 10.28
N TYR A 128 17.72 12.34 10.68
CA TYR A 128 17.28 11.03 11.15
C TYR A 128 16.17 10.48 10.27
N PHE A 129 16.28 9.19 9.97
CA PHE A 129 15.17 8.37 9.50
C PHE A 129 14.37 7.88 10.71
N HIS A 130 13.05 8.05 10.63
CA HIS A 130 12.10 7.65 11.66
C HIS A 130 11.23 6.53 11.09
N ASP A 131 11.19 5.40 11.75
CA ASP A 131 10.17 4.36 11.56
C ASP A 131 9.21 4.44 12.75
N TYR A 132 7.93 4.70 12.45
CA TYR A 132 6.90 4.92 13.46
C TYR A 132 6.25 3.61 13.93
N GLY A 133 6.60 2.45 13.34
CA GLY A 133 6.06 1.15 13.76
C GLY A 133 4.66 0.84 13.21
N ARG A 134 4.14 1.64 12.28
CA ARG A 134 2.77 1.50 11.74
C ARG A 134 2.49 0.13 11.13
N TYR A 135 3.42 -0.40 10.33
CA TYR A 135 3.26 -1.71 9.69
C TYR A 135 3.05 -2.82 10.74
N SER A 136 3.94 -2.90 11.74
CA SER A 136 3.85 -3.94 12.77
C SER A 136 2.62 -3.74 13.64
N GLY A 137 2.24 -2.49 13.93
CA GLY A 137 0.99 -2.14 14.62
C GLY A 137 -0.25 -2.65 13.89
N LEU A 138 -0.37 -2.39 12.58
CA LEU A 138 -1.51 -2.84 11.76
C LEU A 138 -1.61 -4.38 11.69
N MET A 139 -0.49 -5.06 11.47
CA MET A 139 -0.46 -6.52 11.40
C MET A 139 -0.80 -7.14 12.76
N ALA A 140 -0.25 -6.61 13.85
CA ALA A 140 -0.56 -7.08 15.21
C ALA A 140 -2.05 -6.87 15.56
N ALA A 141 -2.62 -5.72 15.25
CA ALA A 141 -4.02 -5.39 15.55
C ALA A 141 -5.00 -6.31 14.81
N THR A 142 -4.80 -6.47 13.49
CA THR A 142 -5.66 -7.36 12.67
C THR A 142 -5.53 -8.83 13.08
N ASN A 143 -4.31 -9.30 13.40
CA ASN A 143 -4.09 -10.65 13.90
C ASN A 143 -4.72 -10.90 15.27
N ALA A 144 -4.69 -9.90 16.17
CA ALA A 144 -5.36 -9.98 17.47
C ALA A 144 -6.88 -10.08 17.31
N TYR A 145 -7.45 -9.30 16.38
CA TYR A 145 -8.88 -9.35 16.08
C TYR A 145 -9.32 -10.71 15.56
N LEU A 146 -8.59 -11.27 14.58
CA LEU A 146 -8.88 -12.61 14.02
C LEU A 146 -8.86 -13.70 15.10
N LYS A 147 -7.81 -13.73 15.94
CA LYS A 147 -7.68 -14.69 17.06
C LYS A 147 -8.82 -14.59 18.09
N SER A 148 -9.43 -13.41 18.24
CA SER A 148 -10.54 -13.21 19.16
C SER A 148 -11.88 -13.69 18.58
N HIS A 149 -12.08 -13.57 17.26
CA HIS A 149 -13.32 -13.96 16.57
C HIS A 149 -13.39 -15.46 16.24
N GLU A 150 -12.25 -16.12 16.06
CA GLU A 150 -12.17 -17.60 15.98
C GLU A 150 -12.70 -18.30 17.24
N ARG A 151 -12.65 -17.63 18.40
CA ARG A 151 -13.11 -18.21 19.68
C ARG A 151 -14.61 -18.11 19.92
N THR A 152 -15.35 -17.34 19.10
CA THR A 152 -16.77 -17.02 19.35
C THR A 152 -17.76 -17.49 18.28
N SER A 153 -17.31 -17.91 17.09
CA SER A 153 -18.21 -18.32 16.01
C SER A 153 -17.97 -19.75 15.51
N SER A 154 -18.94 -20.63 15.77
CA SER A 154 -19.12 -21.92 15.07
C SER A 154 -19.68 -21.78 13.64
N VAL A 155 -19.52 -20.59 13.03
CA VAL A 155 -20.08 -20.22 11.72
C VAL A 155 -18.98 -19.99 10.69
N TYR A 156 -17.72 -19.87 11.12
CA TYR A 156 -16.55 -19.73 10.24
C TYR A 156 -15.93 -21.08 9.82
N GLU A 157 -16.51 -22.21 10.24
CA GLU A 157 -16.03 -23.56 9.87
C GLU A 157 -16.36 -23.96 8.41
N GLU A 158 -17.34 -23.35 7.73
CA GLU A 158 -17.79 -23.86 6.42
C GLU A 158 -17.04 -23.30 5.18
N ILE A 159 -16.08 -22.38 5.30
CA ILE A 159 -15.43 -21.75 4.11
C ILE A 159 -13.92 -22.06 3.98
N TYR A 160 -13.25 -22.53 5.04
CA TYR A 160 -11.79 -22.77 5.01
C TYR A 160 -11.42 -24.14 5.63
N ASP A 161 -11.96 -25.20 5.02
CA ASP A 161 -12.03 -26.55 5.62
C ASP A 161 -10.77 -27.42 5.44
N ASP A 162 -9.55 -26.86 5.29
CA ASP A 162 -8.37 -27.71 4.98
C ASP A 162 -6.98 -27.25 5.47
N LEU A 163 -6.84 -26.18 6.27
CA LEU A 163 -5.50 -25.74 6.73
C LEU A 163 -5.39 -25.53 8.25
N PRO A 164 -4.40 -26.13 8.93
CA PRO A 164 -4.29 -26.08 10.38
C PRO A 164 -3.55 -24.82 10.87
N PHE A 165 -4.14 -24.10 11.84
CA PHE A 165 -3.58 -22.96 12.60
C PHE A 165 -3.39 -21.67 11.78
N PRO A 166 -3.40 -20.45 12.38
CA PRO A 166 -3.60 -19.23 11.60
C PRO A 166 -2.48 -19.12 10.56
N ASN A 167 -2.88 -19.22 9.29
CA ASN A 167 -1.92 -19.22 8.20
C ASN A 167 -1.09 -17.94 8.29
N PRO A 168 0.24 -18.02 8.17
CA PRO A 168 1.08 -16.83 8.04
C PRO A 168 0.52 -15.99 6.90
N ARG A 169 0.21 -14.74 7.20
CA ARG A 169 -0.48 -13.84 6.27
C ARG A 169 0.57 -13.21 5.37
N ALA A 170 0.29 -13.14 4.08
CA ALA A 170 1.21 -12.56 3.11
C ALA A 170 0.68 -11.19 2.66
N PRO A 171 1.03 -10.09 3.36
CA PRO A 171 0.59 -8.75 2.99
C PRO A 171 1.12 -8.33 1.61
N SER A 172 0.31 -7.55 0.89
CA SER A 172 0.70 -6.92 -0.36
C SER A 172 0.81 -5.41 -0.19
N LEU A 173 1.90 -4.82 -0.69
CA LEU A 173 2.15 -3.37 -0.57
C LEU A 173 1.84 -2.65 -1.89
N VAL A 174 1.01 -1.62 -1.81
CA VAL A 174 0.58 -0.80 -2.95
C VAL A 174 0.99 0.64 -2.71
N SER A 175 1.93 1.17 -3.50
CA SER A 175 2.46 2.52 -3.29
C SER A 175 1.88 3.52 -4.26
N PHE A 176 1.30 4.60 -3.74
CA PHE A 176 0.83 5.75 -4.52
C PHE A 176 1.94 6.79 -4.64
N VAL A 177 2.36 7.04 -5.88
CA VAL A 177 3.43 7.97 -6.23
C VAL A 177 2.95 8.95 -7.30
N GLY A 178 3.55 10.14 -7.35
CA GLY A 178 3.14 11.18 -8.30
C GLY A 178 3.43 12.59 -7.79
N GLN A 179 3.07 13.60 -8.58
CA GLN A 179 3.32 14.99 -8.23
C GLN A 179 2.50 15.42 -6.99
N THR A 180 2.99 16.45 -6.29
CA THR A 180 2.22 17.08 -5.20
C THR A 180 0.92 17.63 -5.77
N GLY A 181 -0.18 17.41 -5.05
CA GLY A 181 -1.50 17.82 -5.50
C GLY A 181 -2.08 16.97 -6.63
N ALA A 182 -1.47 15.85 -7.06
CA ALA A 182 -2.06 15.00 -8.11
C ALA A 182 -3.36 14.28 -7.67
N GLY A 183 -3.66 14.23 -6.38
CA GLY A 183 -4.86 13.59 -5.81
C GLY A 183 -4.64 12.16 -5.29
N LYS A 184 -3.42 11.82 -4.86
CA LYS A 184 -3.04 10.50 -4.34
C LYS A 184 -3.84 10.11 -3.09
N SER A 185 -3.76 10.96 -2.07
CA SER A 185 -4.50 10.87 -0.80
C SER A 185 -6.02 10.79 -1.06
N THR A 186 -6.55 11.61 -1.95
CA THR A 186 -7.97 11.57 -2.37
C THR A 186 -8.37 10.21 -2.96
N LEU A 187 -7.52 9.61 -3.79
CA LEU A 187 -7.78 8.29 -4.38
C LEU A 187 -7.76 7.18 -3.31
N ILE A 188 -6.80 7.20 -2.39
CA ILE A 188 -6.76 6.22 -1.29
C ILE A 188 -8.02 6.37 -0.42
N LYS A 189 -8.41 7.60 -0.07
CA LYS A 189 -9.65 7.89 0.68
C LYS A 189 -10.87 7.31 -0.04
N LEU A 190 -10.97 7.51 -1.35
CA LEU A 190 -12.04 6.94 -2.17
C LEU A 190 -12.05 5.41 -2.15
N LEU A 191 -10.89 4.77 -2.32
CA LEU A 191 -10.76 3.30 -2.33
C LEU A 191 -11.14 2.66 -0.99
N ILE A 192 -10.78 3.30 0.13
CA ILE A 192 -11.15 2.86 1.47
C ILE A 192 -12.68 3.00 1.65
N GLN A 193 -13.24 4.17 1.32
CA GLN A 193 -14.67 4.44 1.48
C GLN A 193 -15.56 3.46 0.70
N ILE A 194 -15.20 3.11 -0.54
CA ILE A 194 -15.99 2.16 -1.34
C ILE A 194 -15.98 0.73 -0.77
N LYS A 195 -15.06 0.39 0.14
CA LYS A 195 -14.93 -0.94 0.74
C LYS A 195 -15.34 -1.03 2.21
N GLU A 196 -15.39 0.08 2.92
CA GLU A 196 -15.68 0.13 4.36
C GLU A 196 -17.13 -0.25 4.74
N SER A 197 -18.03 -0.36 3.76
CA SER A 197 -19.49 -0.54 3.94
C SER A 197 -19.95 -1.87 4.59
N ALA A 198 -19.09 -2.71 5.18
CA ALA A 198 -19.48 -4.06 5.59
C ALA A 198 -19.42 -4.39 7.09
N GLU A 199 -18.54 -3.77 7.90
CA GLU A 199 -18.20 -4.35 9.23
C GLU A 199 -18.16 -3.38 10.43
N GLY A 200 -18.50 -2.09 10.24
CA GLY A 200 -18.53 -1.11 11.36
C GLY A 200 -17.16 -0.84 11.98
N LEU A 201 -16.07 -1.20 11.29
CA LEU A 201 -14.71 -0.85 11.62
C LEU A 201 -14.40 0.48 10.93
N ASN A 202 -14.09 1.53 11.69
CA ASN A 202 -13.63 2.80 11.10
C ASN A 202 -12.17 2.64 10.71
N PHE A 203 -11.84 2.77 9.43
CA PHE A 203 -10.45 2.72 8.93
C PHE A 203 -9.84 4.11 8.86
N HIS A 204 -8.54 4.22 9.13
CA HIS A 204 -7.81 5.46 8.89
C HIS A 204 -7.90 5.85 7.41
N ARG A 205 -8.20 7.11 7.15
CA ARG A 205 -8.27 7.67 5.81
C ARG A 205 -7.32 8.86 5.71
N PRO A 206 -6.62 9.01 4.58
CA PRO A 206 -5.76 10.18 4.39
C PRO A 206 -6.58 11.46 4.26
N VAL A 207 -5.96 12.56 4.65
CA VAL A 207 -6.48 13.92 4.50
C VAL A 207 -6.15 14.40 3.10
N ALA A 208 -7.19 14.66 2.31
CA ALA A 208 -7.02 15.19 0.98
C ALA A 208 -6.43 16.61 1.05
N GLY A 209 -5.43 16.88 0.19
CA GLY A 209 -4.83 18.20 0.10
C GLY A 209 -5.80 19.27 -0.40
N LEU A 210 -5.72 20.46 0.19
CA LEU A 210 -6.58 21.59 -0.16
C LEU A 210 -6.41 21.98 -1.64
N PRO A 211 -7.49 22.04 -2.44
CA PRO A 211 -7.42 22.41 -3.85
C PRO A 211 -6.91 23.85 -4.00
N GLY A 212 -5.88 24.04 -4.83
CA GLY A 212 -5.30 25.34 -5.16
C GLY A 212 -4.22 25.85 -4.20
N LYS A 213 -3.85 25.08 -3.16
CA LYS A 213 -2.63 25.34 -2.38
C LYS A 213 -1.53 24.37 -2.82
N ASP A 214 -0.44 24.89 -3.38
CA ASP A 214 0.76 24.11 -3.77
C ASP A 214 1.61 23.67 -2.55
N VAL A 215 1.03 23.60 -1.36
CA VAL A 215 1.73 23.20 -0.14
C VAL A 215 1.46 21.72 0.11
N PRO A 216 2.49 20.87 0.26
CA PRO A 216 2.31 19.47 0.65
C PRO A 216 1.46 19.37 1.92
N THR A 217 0.44 18.52 1.88
CA THR A 217 -0.50 18.32 3.00
C THR A 217 0.00 17.23 3.93
N SER A 218 0.44 16.10 3.35
CA SER A 218 1.03 14.96 4.03
C SER A 218 2.54 15.14 4.22
N GLU A 219 3.02 14.92 5.44
CA GLU A 219 4.44 14.73 5.74
C GLU A 219 4.83 13.27 5.51
N ASP A 220 6.06 12.98 5.09
CA ASP A 220 6.58 11.60 5.10
C ASP A 220 5.77 10.56 4.28
N VAL A 221 5.87 9.28 4.65
CA VAL A 221 5.14 8.17 4.03
C VAL A 221 4.14 7.60 5.04
N HIS A 222 2.86 7.55 4.66
CA HIS A 222 1.78 7.00 5.47
C HIS A 222 1.36 5.62 4.98
N LEU A 223 0.79 4.80 5.87
CA LEU A 223 0.35 3.44 5.55
C LEU A 223 -1.08 3.18 6.05
N TYR A 224 -1.94 2.83 5.11
CA TYR A 224 -3.36 2.56 5.31
C TYR A 224 -3.70 1.10 4.99
N LEU A 225 -4.72 0.56 5.65
CA LEU A 225 -5.17 -0.80 5.45
C LEU A 225 -6.40 -0.81 4.53
N ASP A 226 -6.41 -1.70 3.53
CA ASP A 226 -7.56 -1.89 2.66
C ASP A 226 -8.70 -2.61 3.42
N PRO A 227 -9.89 -2.01 3.58
CA PRO A 227 -10.98 -2.64 4.31
C PRO A 227 -11.38 -4.00 3.72
N GLY A 228 -11.43 -4.11 2.40
CA GLY A 228 -11.90 -5.30 1.68
C GLY A 228 -11.00 -6.54 1.82
N SER A 229 -9.73 -6.36 2.18
CA SER A 229 -8.76 -7.45 2.36
C SER A 229 -8.12 -7.49 3.75
N SER A 230 -8.45 -6.51 4.61
CA SER A 230 -7.89 -6.28 5.95
C SER A 230 -7.86 -7.50 6.87
N LEU A 231 -8.86 -8.37 6.76
CA LEU A 231 -9.02 -9.59 7.57
C LEU A 231 -8.75 -10.88 6.78
N SER A 232 -8.35 -10.79 5.52
CA SER A 232 -8.00 -11.95 4.70
C SER A 232 -6.58 -12.46 5.02
N THR A 233 -6.23 -13.65 4.51
CA THR A 233 -4.85 -14.16 4.56
C THR A 233 -3.86 -13.30 3.76
N ASN A 234 -4.35 -12.38 2.92
CA ASN A 234 -3.52 -11.56 2.03
C ASN A 234 -3.95 -10.09 2.10
N PRO A 235 -3.72 -9.39 3.22
CA PRO A 235 -4.14 -8.00 3.37
C PRO A 235 -3.40 -7.08 2.39
N ILE A 236 -4.12 -6.10 1.84
CA ILE A 236 -3.54 -5.06 1.00
C ILE A 236 -3.29 -3.81 1.85
N LEU A 237 -2.11 -3.22 1.71
CA LEU A 237 -1.69 -2.00 2.38
C LEU A 237 -1.42 -0.90 1.35
N TYR A 238 -2.03 0.28 1.55
CA TYR A 238 -1.82 1.46 0.72
C TYR A 238 -0.78 2.37 1.34
N ALA A 239 0.36 2.56 0.68
CA ALA A 239 1.36 3.54 1.06
C ALA A 239 1.12 4.86 0.30
N ASP A 240 0.89 5.95 1.03
CA ASP A 240 0.80 7.30 0.45
C ASP A 240 2.15 7.99 0.57
N CYS A 241 2.81 8.20 -0.57
CA CYS A 241 4.09 8.89 -0.63
C CYS A 241 3.89 10.39 -0.81
N GLU A 242 4.72 11.20 -0.16
CA GLU A 242 4.81 12.62 -0.48
C GLU A 242 5.06 12.86 -1.99
N GLY A 243 4.51 13.95 -2.54
CA GLY A 243 4.68 14.29 -3.95
C GLY A 243 6.07 14.80 -4.32
N ILE A 244 6.57 14.36 -5.49
CA ILE A 244 7.95 14.55 -5.96
C ILE A 244 8.31 16.03 -6.25
N ASP A 245 7.31 16.88 -6.51
CA ASP A 245 7.49 18.29 -6.94
C ASP A 245 7.01 19.32 -5.86
N GLY A 246 6.91 18.92 -4.59
CA GLY A 246 6.40 19.78 -3.50
C GLY A 246 7.25 21.02 -3.14
N GLY A 247 8.42 21.19 -3.75
CA GLY A 247 9.35 22.27 -3.43
C GLY A 247 10.05 22.10 -2.07
N ALA A 248 10.74 23.15 -1.61
CA ALA A 248 11.43 23.16 -0.31
C ALA A 248 10.52 23.60 0.85
N ARG A 249 9.23 23.86 0.56
CA ARG A 249 8.29 24.40 1.54
C ARG A 249 7.91 23.32 2.53
N GLU A 250 7.93 23.67 3.81
CA GLU A 250 7.47 22.78 4.86
C GLU A 250 5.96 22.50 4.67
N PRO A 251 5.53 21.23 4.81
CA PRO A 251 4.15 20.85 4.81
C PRO A 251 3.37 21.55 5.91
N MET A 252 2.06 21.60 5.71
CA MET A 252 1.15 22.11 6.72
C MET A 252 1.24 21.29 8.02
N ALA A 253 1.30 19.96 7.92
CA ALA A 253 1.46 19.06 9.07
C ALA A 253 2.67 19.42 9.96
N THR A 254 3.84 19.68 9.36
CA THR A 254 5.07 20.03 10.09
C THR A 254 4.96 21.37 10.82
N THR A 255 4.29 22.35 10.19
CA THR A 255 4.08 23.67 10.81
C THR A 255 3.17 23.60 12.04
N PHE A 256 2.11 22.76 11.97
CA PHE A 256 1.22 22.54 13.12
C PHE A 256 1.89 21.73 14.21
N ARG A 257 2.68 20.71 13.85
CA ARG A 257 3.49 19.93 14.81
C ARG A 257 4.46 20.80 15.60
N HIS A 258 5.22 21.67 14.92
CA HIS A 258 6.14 22.58 15.61
C HIS A 258 5.41 23.54 16.56
N LYS A 259 4.25 24.08 16.15
CA LYS A 259 3.42 24.92 17.04
C LYS A 259 2.91 24.17 18.26
N ARG A 260 2.55 22.88 18.11
CA ARG A 260 2.11 22.02 19.21
C ARG A 260 3.27 21.69 20.15
N ASP A 261 4.41 21.27 19.60
CA ASP A 261 5.62 20.96 20.37
C ASP A 261 6.12 22.19 21.15
N GLU A 262 6.04 23.40 20.57
CA GLU A 262 6.36 24.66 21.23
C GLU A 262 5.36 25.02 22.35
N ALA A 263 4.07 24.72 22.16
CA ALA A 263 3.02 24.96 23.16
C ALA A 263 3.06 23.93 24.32
N GLU A 264 3.44 22.68 24.04
CA GLU A 264 3.57 21.60 25.03
C GLU A 264 4.84 21.74 25.89
N THR A 265 5.87 22.46 25.42
CA THR A 265 7.05 22.77 26.25
C THR A 265 6.78 23.66 27.49
N GLU A 266 5.58 24.22 27.66
CA GLU A 266 5.21 25.01 28.85
C GLU A 266 4.44 24.22 29.93
N TRP A 267 3.91 23.02 29.64
CA TRP A 267 3.26 22.18 30.66
C TRP A 267 3.41 20.69 30.36
N ASP A 268 4.27 20.06 31.17
CA ASP A 268 4.30 18.64 31.52
C ASP A 268 5.02 17.69 30.55
N ASN A 269 6.07 17.04 31.07
CA ASN A 269 6.75 15.86 30.52
C ASN A 269 5.78 14.66 30.53
N ARG A 270 4.77 14.67 29.67
CA ARG A 270 4.02 13.46 29.34
C ARG A 270 4.68 12.83 28.12
N GLU A 271 5.61 11.92 28.40
CA GLU A 271 5.81 10.75 27.54
C GLU A 271 4.45 10.03 27.42
N THR A 272 3.60 10.45 26.48
CA THR A 272 2.58 9.58 25.92
C THR A 272 3.33 8.58 25.06
N ALA A 273 3.86 7.57 25.74
CA ALA A 273 4.40 6.37 25.12
C ALA A 273 3.29 5.75 24.27
N SER A 274 3.24 6.11 22.99
CA SER A 274 2.72 5.21 21.97
C SER A 274 3.44 3.88 22.20
N ASN A 275 2.69 2.84 22.57
CA ASN A 275 3.22 1.48 22.76
C ASN A 275 3.73 0.86 21.44
N GLN A 276 3.77 1.64 20.33
CA GLN A 276 4.35 1.18 19.09
C GLN A 276 5.89 1.29 19.14
N PRO A 277 6.61 0.22 18.75
CA PRO A 277 8.06 0.24 18.68
C PRO A 277 8.50 1.16 17.53
N SER A 278 8.72 2.44 17.84
CA SER A 278 9.34 3.38 16.91
C SER A 278 10.86 3.26 16.96
N SER A 279 11.52 3.43 15.81
CA SER A 279 12.98 3.36 15.70
C SER A 279 13.52 4.55 14.94
N LYS A 280 14.70 5.05 15.36
CA LYS A 280 15.38 6.19 14.75
C LYS A 280 16.76 5.78 14.28
N ARG A 281 17.13 6.15 13.05
CA ARG A 281 18.43 5.85 12.42
C ARG A 281 19.05 7.12 11.90
N GLU A 282 20.32 7.32 12.15
CA GLU A 282 21.05 8.43 11.54
C GLU A 282 21.25 8.19 10.03
N LEU A 283 20.94 9.19 9.21
CA LEU A 283 21.18 9.16 7.77
C LEU A 283 22.64 9.51 7.47
N GLN A 284 23.50 8.49 7.40
CA GLN A 284 24.95 8.65 7.27
C GLN A 284 25.39 9.18 5.90
N TRP A 285 24.56 8.99 4.87
CA TRP A 285 24.79 9.52 3.53
C TRP A 285 24.43 11.01 3.41
N ALA A 286 23.67 11.58 4.34
CA ALA A 286 23.23 12.99 4.28
C ALA A 286 24.36 13.96 4.70
N LYS A 287 25.46 13.96 3.95
CA LYS A 287 26.68 14.72 4.27
C LYS A 287 26.65 16.12 3.68
N THR A 288 26.05 16.27 2.51
CA THR A 288 25.96 17.55 1.79
C THR A 288 24.65 18.29 2.08
N PRO A 289 24.61 19.62 1.93
CA PRO A 289 23.36 20.38 2.04
C PRO A 289 22.27 19.92 1.08
N LEU A 290 22.65 19.47 -0.13
CA LEU A 290 21.71 18.95 -1.13
C LEU A 290 21.04 17.66 -0.67
N GLU A 291 21.82 16.70 -0.16
CA GLU A 291 21.30 15.42 0.35
C GLU A 291 20.40 15.59 1.57
N ARG A 292 20.59 16.68 2.33
CA ARG A 292 19.73 17.03 3.47
C ARG A 292 18.44 17.74 3.07
N THR A 293 18.26 18.05 1.80
CA THR A 293 17.00 18.65 1.34
C THR A 293 15.89 17.62 1.33
N ARG A 294 14.69 18.07 1.70
CA ARG A 294 13.46 17.27 1.58
C ARG A 294 13.26 16.76 0.16
N GLN A 295 13.53 17.60 -0.84
CA GLN A 295 13.41 17.18 -2.24
C GLN A 295 14.33 16.01 -2.58
N PHE A 296 15.53 15.96 -2.02
CA PHE A 296 16.41 14.80 -2.22
C PHE A 296 15.83 13.54 -1.58
N VAL A 297 15.30 13.64 -0.36
CA VAL A 297 14.65 12.52 0.34
C VAL A 297 13.49 11.96 -0.49
N VAL A 298 12.57 12.82 -0.93
CA VAL A 298 11.39 12.41 -1.70
C VAL A 298 11.75 11.92 -3.11
N ALA A 299 12.75 12.53 -3.76
CA ALA A 299 13.12 12.16 -5.12
C ALA A 299 14.09 10.98 -5.22
N LYS A 300 14.86 10.68 -4.18
CA LYS A 300 15.93 9.66 -4.22
C LYS A 300 15.85 8.61 -3.11
N PHE A 301 15.35 8.93 -1.93
CA PHE A 301 15.32 7.97 -0.81
C PHE A 301 14.01 7.18 -0.73
N TYR A 302 12.85 7.85 -0.60
CA TYR A 302 11.54 7.17 -0.56
C TYR A 302 11.27 6.25 -1.77
N PRO A 303 11.62 6.65 -3.01
CA PRO A 303 11.53 5.78 -4.18
C PRO A 303 12.19 4.42 -4.02
N ARG A 304 13.40 4.41 -3.46
CA ARG A 304 14.20 3.19 -3.32
C ARG A 304 13.55 2.23 -2.33
N LEU A 305 12.99 2.74 -1.24
CA LEU A 305 12.24 1.91 -0.29
C LEU A 305 10.93 1.41 -0.89
N LEU A 306 10.12 2.31 -1.43
CA LEU A 306 8.79 1.97 -1.92
C LEU A 306 8.84 1.02 -3.12
N PHE A 307 9.65 1.31 -4.13
CA PHE A 307 9.76 0.44 -5.32
C PHE A 307 10.22 -0.97 -4.91
N THR A 308 11.19 -1.07 -3.99
CA THR A 308 11.79 -2.34 -3.58
C THR A 308 10.80 -3.30 -2.92
N PHE A 309 9.82 -2.77 -2.18
CA PHE A 309 8.85 -3.59 -1.44
C PHE A 309 7.45 -3.62 -2.05
N SER A 310 7.15 -2.74 -3.01
CA SER A 310 5.82 -2.68 -3.62
C SER A 310 5.54 -3.87 -4.53
N ASP A 311 4.35 -4.45 -4.38
CA ASP A 311 3.76 -5.35 -5.36
C ASP A 311 3.13 -4.57 -6.50
N VAL A 312 2.51 -3.43 -6.18
CA VAL A 312 1.85 -2.54 -7.15
C VAL A 312 2.30 -1.11 -6.90
N VAL A 313 2.62 -0.40 -7.98
CA VAL A 313 2.95 1.03 -7.95
C VAL A 313 1.89 1.76 -8.74
N ILE A 314 1.23 2.72 -8.09
CA ILE A 314 0.19 3.54 -8.70
C ILE A 314 0.76 4.93 -8.94
N PHE A 315 0.92 5.29 -10.21
CA PHE A 315 1.37 6.61 -10.61
C PHE A 315 0.17 7.51 -10.90
N VAL A 316 -0.04 8.50 -10.03
CA VAL A 316 -1.18 9.43 -10.16
C VAL A 316 -0.73 10.71 -10.84
N HIS A 317 -1.42 11.06 -11.93
CA HIS A 317 -1.14 12.25 -12.71
C HIS A 317 -2.42 12.95 -13.15
N ARG A 318 -2.44 14.29 -13.13
CA ARG A 318 -3.64 15.07 -13.52
C ARG A 318 -3.71 15.44 -15.01
N ASN A 319 -2.57 15.60 -15.67
CA ASN A 319 -2.54 16.17 -17.02
C ASN A 319 -2.25 15.10 -18.09
N PRO A 320 -3.27 14.60 -18.82
CA PRO A 320 -3.06 13.57 -19.83
C PRO A 320 -2.18 14.04 -21.01
N ARG A 321 -1.99 15.35 -21.20
CA ARG A 321 -1.20 15.90 -22.31
C ARG A 321 0.31 15.76 -22.12
N THR A 322 0.78 15.48 -20.91
CA THR A 322 2.21 15.36 -20.58
C THR A 322 2.59 13.91 -20.24
N ILE A 323 1.97 12.95 -20.91
CA ILE A 323 2.12 11.53 -20.56
C ILE A 323 3.52 10.98 -20.86
N GLU A 324 4.22 11.56 -21.84
CA GLU A 324 5.63 11.27 -22.09
C GLU A 324 6.48 11.55 -20.85
N SER A 325 6.30 12.72 -20.24
CA SER A 325 7.00 13.09 -18.99
C SER A 325 6.62 12.21 -17.79
N VAL A 326 5.43 11.63 -17.80
CA VAL A 326 5.00 10.67 -16.76
C VAL A 326 5.81 9.37 -16.87
N LEU A 327 5.97 8.86 -18.09
CA LEU A 327 6.74 7.64 -18.33
C LEU A 327 8.24 7.86 -18.15
N GLU A 328 8.77 9.04 -18.50
CA GLU A 328 10.14 9.42 -18.14
C GLU A 328 10.34 9.33 -16.64
N LYS A 329 9.46 9.98 -15.85
CA LYS A 329 9.52 9.94 -14.39
C LYS A 329 9.40 8.51 -13.85
N LEU A 330 8.53 7.68 -14.42
CA LEU A 330 8.39 6.27 -14.03
C LEU A 330 9.64 5.45 -14.29
N ILE A 331 10.32 5.68 -15.41
CA ILE A 331 11.57 4.99 -15.76
C ILE A 331 12.72 5.50 -14.90
N GLU A 332 12.81 6.82 -14.67
CA GLU A 332 13.82 7.40 -13.78
C GLU A 332 13.68 6.87 -12.36
N TRP A 333 12.45 6.89 -11.83
CA TRP A 333 12.11 6.36 -10.51
C TRP A 333 12.44 4.88 -10.38
N ALA A 334 12.08 4.08 -11.38
CA ALA A 334 12.40 2.65 -11.41
C ALA A 334 13.90 2.38 -11.60
N THR A 335 14.61 3.21 -12.37
CA THR A 335 16.06 3.04 -12.56
C THR A 335 16.80 3.33 -11.27
N ASP A 336 16.48 4.45 -10.59
CA ASP A 336 17.08 4.82 -9.32
C ASP A 336 16.87 3.75 -8.23
N ALA A 337 15.75 3.02 -8.30
CA ALA A 337 15.40 1.95 -7.38
C ALA A 337 15.99 0.58 -7.75
N LEU A 338 15.91 0.17 -9.02
CA LEU A 338 16.48 -1.09 -9.51
C LEU A 338 17.99 -1.09 -9.46
N GLU A 339 18.64 0.03 -9.73
CA GLU A 339 20.09 0.13 -9.56
C GLU A 339 20.49 0.12 -8.08
N ALA A 340 19.54 0.34 -7.16
CA ALA A 340 19.73 0.33 -5.72
C ALA A 340 19.27 -0.97 -5.04
N SER A 341 18.94 -2.03 -5.78
CA SER A 341 18.69 -3.37 -5.23
C SER A 341 19.09 -4.50 -6.19
N TYR A 342 19.54 -5.65 -5.65
CA TYR A 342 19.84 -6.85 -6.42
C TYR A 342 19.04 -8.04 -5.91
N ASN A 343 18.90 -9.07 -6.76
CA ASN A 343 18.13 -10.28 -6.45
C ASN A 343 16.66 -9.98 -6.12
N HIS A 344 16.11 -8.96 -6.76
CA HIS A 344 14.71 -8.57 -6.59
C HIS A 344 13.81 -9.75 -6.98
N PRO A 345 12.92 -10.22 -6.08
CA PRO A 345 12.13 -11.41 -6.35
C PRO A 345 11.17 -11.16 -7.52
N VAL A 346 10.48 -10.01 -7.55
CA VAL A 346 9.46 -9.70 -8.57
C VAL A 346 9.46 -8.21 -8.90
N LEU A 347 9.30 -7.82 -10.16
CA LEU A 347 9.12 -6.41 -10.54
C LEU A 347 7.69 -5.95 -10.22
N PRO A 348 7.50 -4.72 -9.71
CA PRO A 348 6.16 -4.23 -9.36
C PRO A 348 5.25 -4.14 -10.59
N TYR A 349 3.95 -4.31 -10.35
CA TYR A 349 2.89 -4.04 -11.33
C TYR A 349 2.62 -2.54 -11.37
N ALA A 350 2.64 -1.89 -12.53
CA ALA A 350 2.40 -0.46 -12.64
C ALA A 350 0.96 -0.14 -13.07
N VAL A 351 0.31 0.79 -12.37
CA VAL A 351 -0.97 1.37 -12.77
C VAL A 351 -0.81 2.88 -12.87
N ILE A 352 -1.03 3.44 -14.05
CA ILE A 352 -1.02 4.87 -14.32
C ILE A 352 -2.46 5.38 -14.20
N VAL A 353 -2.71 6.23 -13.21
CA VAL A 353 -4.01 6.87 -12.99
C VAL A 353 -3.97 8.28 -13.55
N LEU A 354 -4.77 8.51 -14.60
CA LEU A 354 -4.98 9.83 -15.20
C LEU A 354 -6.18 10.48 -14.51
N ASN A 355 -5.89 11.16 -13.40
CA ASN A 355 -6.87 11.82 -12.55
C ASN A 355 -7.42 13.10 -13.19
N SER A 356 -8.64 13.48 -12.84
CA SER A 356 -9.32 14.69 -13.36
C SER A 356 -9.44 14.71 -14.88
N THR A 357 -9.60 13.53 -15.50
CA THR A 357 -9.83 13.38 -16.94
C THR A 357 -11.16 14.05 -17.30
N PRO A 358 -11.21 14.92 -18.33
CA PRO A 358 -12.45 15.56 -18.73
C PRO A 358 -13.42 14.54 -19.34
N ALA A 359 -14.72 14.73 -19.11
CA ALA A 359 -15.77 13.81 -19.56
C ALA A 359 -15.91 13.69 -21.10
N ASN A 360 -15.26 14.59 -21.86
CA ASN A 360 -15.36 14.66 -23.32
C ASN A 360 -14.39 13.73 -24.07
N ILE A 361 -13.71 12.81 -23.38
CA ILE A 361 -12.86 11.80 -24.02
C ILE A 361 -13.71 10.76 -24.76
N GLN A 362 -13.08 10.00 -25.66
CA GLN A 362 -13.74 8.91 -26.35
C GLN A 362 -14.23 7.86 -25.34
N GLN A 363 -15.48 7.42 -25.45
CA GLN A 363 -16.10 6.51 -24.47
C GLN A 363 -15.32 5.21 -24.26
N SER A 364 -14.62 4.73 -25.30
CA SER A 364 -13.79 3.53 -25.24
C SER A 364 -12.56 3.69 -24.36
N LEU A 365 -12.07 4.91 -24.13
CA LEU A 365 -10.91 5.18 -23.26
C LEU A 365 -11.24 5.09 -21.76
N TRP A 366 -12.51 4.90 -21.38
CA TRP A 366 -12.91 4.54 -20.01
C TRP A 366 -12.75 3.03 -19.71
N ASP A 367 -12.37 2.26 -20.72
CA ASP A 367 -11.96 0.87 -20.59
C ASP A 367 -10.45 0.79 -20.40
N VAL A 368 -10.00 -0.03 -19.46
CA VAL A 368 -8.59 -0.09 -19.04
C VAL A 368 -7.71 -0.69 -20.14
N ASP A 369 -8.18 -1.71 -20.84
CA ASP A 369 -7.43 -2.37 -21.91
C ASP A 369 -7.25 -1.41 -23.08
N VAL A 370 -8.35 -0.79 -23.53
CA VAL A 370 -8.31 0.16 -24.65
C VAL A 370 -7.48 1.39 -24.31
N ALA A 371 -7.57 1.93 -23.09
CA ALA A 371 -6.77 3.07 -22.65
C ALA A 371 -5.27 2.73 -22.62
N THR A 372 -4.93 1.51 -22.17
CA THR A 372 -3.54 1.04 -22.11
C THR A 372 -2.96 0.87 -23.51
N GLU A 373 -3.66 0.17 -24.41
CA GLU A 373 -3.23 -0.01 -25.79
C GLU A 373 -3.09 1.33 -26.52
N ALA A 374 -4.09 2.22 -26.40
CA ALA A 374 -4.05 3.53 -27.02
C ALA A 374 -2.86 4.37 -26.52
N LEU A 375 -2.52 4.29 -25.23
CA LEU A 375 -1.37 4.99 -24.68
C LEU A 375 -0.06 4.45 -25.27
N LEU A 376 0.15 3.14 -25.21
CA LEU A 376 1.38 2.50 -25.67
C LEU A 376 1.57 2.69 -27.19
N GLU A 377 0.50 2.59 -27.97
CA GLU A 377 0.54 2.84 -29.41
C GLU A 377 0.93 4.30 -29.71
N SER A 378 0.37 5.27 -28.97
CA SER A 378 0.66 6.70 -29.16
C SER A 378 2.15 7.03 -28.94
N LEU A 379 2.84 6.23 -28.13
CA LEU A 379 4.25 6.43 -27.75
C LEU A 379 5.22 5.47 -28.43
N SER A 380 4.72 4.49 -29.19
CA SER A 380 5.53 3.51 -29.92
C SER A 380 6.65 4.15 -30.76
N LYS A 381 6.41 5.33 -31.33
CA LYS A 381 7.37 6.07 -32.19
C LYS A 381 8.26 7.06 -31.43
N THR A 382 8.07 7.19 -30.13
CA THR A 382 8.74 8.19 -29.28
C THR A 382 10.07 7.67 -28.73
N LEU A 383 10.27 6.35 -28.68
CA LEU A 383 11.49 5.70 -28.15
C LEU A 383 12.80 6.33 -28.63
N ASN A 384 12.92 6.60 -29.93
CA ASN A 384 14.14 7.17 -30.53
C ASN A 384 14.12 8.70 -30.66
N ARG A 385 12.96 9.34 -30.40
CA ARG A 385 12.80 10.80 -30.47
C ARG A 385 13.13 11.44 -29.12
N ASN A 386 12.76 10.75 -28.05
CA ASN A 386 13.03 11.17 -26.70
C ASN A 386 14.44 10.75 -26.28
N VAL A 387 15.24 11.71 -25.82
CA VAL A 387 16.64 11.49 -25.43
C VAL A 387 16.75 10.56 -24.22
N VAL A 388 15.83 10.71 -23.25
CA VAL A 388 15.78 9.93 -22.00
C VAL A 388 15.43 8.47 -22.32
N PHE A 389 14.37 8.22 -23.09
CA PHE A 389 14.00 6.86 -23.50
C PHE A 389 15.09 6.19 -24.33
N ALA A 390 15.72 6.92 -25.27
CA ALA A 390 16.81 6.40 -26.08
C ALA A 390 18.02 6.01 -25.22
N GLN A 391 18.34 6.80 -24.19
CA GLN A 391 19.42 6.51 -23.24
C GLN A 391 19.17 5.22 -22.47
N TYR A 392 17.99 5.07 -21.86
CA TYR A 392 17.64 3.85 -21.11
C TYR A 392 17.45 2.64 -22.02
N ALA A 393 16.92 2.81 -23.22
CA ALA A 393 16.85 1.73 -24.20
C ALA A 393 18.26 1.24 -24.59
N LYS A 394 19.22 2.16 -24.76
CA LYS A 394 20.61 1.80 -25.07
C LYS A 394 21.26 1.03 -23.92
N SER A 395 21.03 1.42 -22.67
CA SER A 395 21.61 0.72 -21.51
C SER A 395 21.10 -0.72 -21.39
N TRP A 396 19.81 -0.96 -21.62
CA TRP A 396 19.22 -2.30 -21.61
C TRP A 396 19.59 -3.14 -22.84
N LYS A 397 19.71 -2.52 -24.03
CA LYS A 397 20.25 -3.20 -25.22
C LYS A 397 21.68 -3.68 -25.01
N ALA A 398 22.51 -2.88 -24.33
CA ALA A 398 23.87 -3.31 -23.96
C ALA A 398 23.88 -4.50 -22.98
N ARG A 399 22.80 -4.67 -22.19
CA ARG A 399 22.58 -5.84 -21.31
C ARG A 399 21.92 -7.02 -22.03
N GLY A 400 21.77 -6.97 -23.35
CA GLY A 400 21.23 -8.05 -24.18
C GLY A 400 19.70 -8.11 -24.27
N ARG A 401 18.98 -7.07 -23.83
CA ARG A 401 17.52 -6.98 -24.00
C ARG A 401 17.17 -6.47 -25.40
N ILE A 402 16.10 -7.01 -25.98
CA ILE A 402 15.52 -6.53 -27.23
C ILE A 402 14.49 -5.46 -26.88
N ILE A 403 14.64 -4.26 -27.44
CA ILE A 403 13.76 -3.11 -27.17
C ILE A 403 13.45 -2.42 -28.49
N GLU A 404 12.24 -2.63 -28.99
CA GLU A 404 11.75 -2.09 -30.26
C GLU A 404 10.85 -0.87 -30.02
N ASN A 405 10.10 -0.86 -28.93
CA ASN A 405 9.15 0.20 -28.58
C ASN A 405 9.26 0.62 -27.09
N VAL A 406 8.42 1.55 -26.66
CA VAL A 406 8.38 2.05 -25.27
C VAL A 406 7.83 0.98 -24.30
N GLU A 407 6.92 0.12 -24.77
CA GLU A 407 6.38 -0.98 -23.97
C GLU A 407 7.49 -1.96 -23.56
N ASP A 408 8.33 -2.40 -24.50
CA ASP A 408 9.48 -3.27 -24.23
C ASP A 408 10.43 -2.66 -23.19
N LEU A 409 10.63 -1.34 -23.26
CA LEU A 409 11.44 -0.60 -22.29
C LEU A 409 10.76 -0.64 -20.91
N MET A 410 9.47 -0.37 -20.82
CA MET A 410 8.71 -0.41 -19.57
C MET A 410 8.71 -1.81 -18.93
N MET A 411 8.62 -2.87 -19.74
CA MET A 411 8.69 -4.26 -19.28
C MET A 411 10.09 -4.68 -18.77
N CYS A 412 11.10 -3.81 -18.92
CA CYS A 412 12.38 -4.00 -18.23
C CYS A 412 12.33 -3.52 -16.76
N TYR A 413 11.37 -2.68 -16.41
CA TYR A 413 11.25 -2.05 -15.10
C TYR A 413 10.04 -2.53 -14.29
N TYR A 414 8.96 -2.91 -14.97
CA TYR A 414 7.70 -3.33 -14.36
C TYR A 414 7.27 -4.69 -14.89
N SER A 415 6.45 -5.42 -14.14
CA SER A 415 5.89 -6.70 -14.59
C SER A 415 4.72 -6.52 -15.57
N SER A 416 4.02 -5.38 -15.49
CA SER A 416 2.94 -4.96 -16.38
C SER A 416 2.71 -3.46 -16.21
N VAL A 417 2.06 -2.82 -17.18
CA VAL A 417 1.65 -1.42 -17.14
C VAL A 417 0.19 -1.32 -17.55
N ARG A 418 -0.63 -0.63 -16.76
CA ARG A 418 -2.06 -0.41 -17.00
C ARG A 418 -2.41 1.05 -16.87
N VAL A 419 -3.44 1.50 -17.59
CA VAL A 419 -3.88 2.90 -17.59
C VAL A 419 -5.34 3.00 -17.18
N VAL A 420 -5.63 3.75 -16.13
CA VAL A 420 -6.99 4.01 -15.65
C VAL A 420 -7.27 5.51 -15.69
N HIS A 421 -8.34 5.90 -16.36
CA HIS A 421 -8.82 7.27 -16.37
C HIS A 421 -9.78 7.50 -15.20
N LEU A 422 -9.49 8.47 -14.33
CA LEU A 422 -10.45 8.93 -13.34
C LEU A 422 -11.07 10.25 -13.79
N PRO A 423 -12.42 10.35 -13.85
CA PRO A 423 -13.07 11.59 -14.24
C PRO A 423 -12.90 12.68 -13.18
N ALA A 424 -13.21 13.93 -13.56
CA ALA A 424 -13.43 14.98 -12.58
C ALA A 424 -14.61 14.64 -11.63
N ASP A 425 -14.65 15.29 -10.47
CA ASP A 425 -15.67 15.14 -9.41
C ASP A 425 -17.11 15.43 -9.85
N THR A 426 -17.29 15.84 -11.11
CA THR A 426 -18.58 16.13 -11.69
C THR A 426 -19.42 14.87 -11.94
N GLU A 427 -18.88 13.67 -12.04
CA GLU A 427 -19.70 12.49 -12.39
C GLU A 427 -19.59 11.34 -11.37
N PRO A 428 -20.31 11.39 -10.22
CA PRO A 428 -20.15 10.42 -9.13
C PRO A 428 -20.30 8.95 -9.56
N LYS A 429 -21.23 8.66 -10.49
CA LYS A 429 -21.41 7.30 -11.00
C LYS A 429 -20.20 6.80 -11.81
N LEU A 430 -19.64 7.66 -12.64
CA LEU A 430 -18.45 7.33 -13.43
C LEU A 430 -17.21 7.24 -12.54
N VAL A 431 -17.08 8.14 -11.55
CA VAL A 431 -16.04 8.05 -10.51
C VAL A 431 -16.08 6.69 -9.81
N LEU A 432 -17.27 6.23 -9.39
CA LEU A 432 -17.42 4.93 -8.73
C LEU A 432 -17.02 3.77 -9.66
N ASP A 433 -17.49 3.76 -10.92
CA ASP A 433 -17.13 2.73 -11.91
C ASP A 433 -15.60 2.67 -12.13
N GLN A 434 -14.97 3.82 -12.32
CA GLN A 434 -13.52 3.90 -12.54
C GLN A 434 -12.72 3.56 -11.28
N ALA A 435 -13.20 3.92 -10.09
CA ALA A 435 -12.58 3.51 -8.82
C ALA A 435 -12.68 1.99 -8.60
N GLN A 436 -13.80 1.36 -9.00
CA GLN A 436 -13.93 -0.11 -8.96
C GLN A 436 -13.00 -0.81 -9.95
N LYS A 437 -12.83 -0.25 -11.16
CA LYS A 437 -11.84 -0.73 -12.13
C LYS A 437 -10.42 -0.62 -11.60
N LEU A 438 -10.07 0.53 -11.00
CA LEU A 438 -8.78 0.72 -10.33
C LEU A 438 -8.56 -0.33 -9.22
N TYR A 439 -9.56 -0.55 -8.36
CA TYR A 439 -9.48 -1.58 -7.32
C TYR A 439 -9.27 -2.98 -7.90
N THR A 440 -9.92 -3.28 -9.02
CA THR A 440 -9.78 -4.57 -9.72
C THR A 440 -8.35 -4.76 -10.26
N GLU A 441 -7.77 -3.73 -10.86
CA GLU A 441 -6.38 -3.76 -11.34
C GLU A 441 -5.37 -3.88 -10.19
N ILE A 442 -5.61 -3.20 -9.06
CA ILE A 442 -4.78 -3.32 -7.86
C ILE A 442 -4.81 -4.75 -7.32
N THR A 443 -5.99 -5.30 -7.11
CA THR A 443 -6.15 -6.66 -6.58
C THR A 443 -5.56 -7.71 -7.53
N HIS A 444 -5.70 -7.51 -8.84
CA HIS A 444 -5.08 -8.35 -9.86
C HIS A 444 -3.54 -8.28 -9.77
N GLY A 445 -2.96 -7.08 -9.75
CA GLY A 445 -1.51 -6.88 -9.64
C GLY A 445 -0.94 -7.50 -8.36
N CYS A 446 -1.59 -7.29 -7.20
CA CYS A 446 -1.20 -7.91 -5.94
C CYS A 446 -1.23 -9.43 -6.02
N LYS A 447 -2.27 -10.01 -6.63
CA LYS A 447 -2.38 -11.47 -6.81
C LYS A 447 -1.25 -12.00 -7.70
N ALA A 448 -1.00 -11.39 -8.85
CA ALA A 448 0.06 -11.79 -9.77
C ALA A 448 1.45 -11.71 -9.13
N ALA A 449 1.73 -10.62 -8.41
CA ALA A 449 2.99 -10.45 -7.68
C ALA A 449 3.16 -11.53 -6.59
N ARG A 450 2.09 -11.86 -5.86
CA ARG A 450 2.08 -12.90 -4.84
C ARG A 450 2.33 -14.30 -5.39
N GLU A 451 1.63 -14.67 -6.47
CA GLU A 451 1.83 -15.95 -7.15
C GLU A 451 3.28 -16.08 -7.60
N ARG A 452 3.83 -15.03 -8.20
CA ARG A 452 5.23 -15.01 -8.64
C ARG A 452 6.22 -15.09 -7.46
N LYS A 453 5.98 -14.36 -6.37
CA LYS A 453 6.78 -14.44 -5.14
C LYS A 453 6.73 -15.86 -4.54
N SER A 454 5.58 -16.52 -4.60
CA SER A 454 5.40 -17.91 -4.14
C SER A 454 6.20 -18.90 -4.97
N GLU A 455 6.12 -18.81 -6.31
CA GLU A 455 6.92 -19.64 -7.23
C GLU A 455 8.43 -19.52 -6.98
N LEU A 456 8.87 -18.31 -6.64
CA LEU A 456 10.28 -18.00 -6.36
C LEU A 456 10.68 -18.25 -4.90
N ARG A 457 9.76 -18.76 -4.07
CA ARG A 457 9.97 -19.02 -2.63
C ARG A 457 10.43 -17.79 -1.85
N MET A 458 9.94 -16.62 -2.27
CA MET A 458 10.18 -15.30 -1.69
C MET A 458 8.86 -14.63 -1.29
N LEU A 459 7.81 -15.43 -1.06
CA LEU A 459 6.58 -14.95 -0.47
C LEU A 459 6.79 -14.77 1.03
N LEU A 460 6.91 -13.50 1.44
CA LEU A 460 7.16 -13.14 2.83
C LEU A 460 5.83 -13.07 3.58
N ASP A 461 5.81 -13.66 4.78
CA ASP A 461 4.72 -13.47 5.73
C ASP A 461 4.84 -12.13 6.47
N GLU A 462 3.88 -11.81 7.33
CA GLU A 462 3.81 -10.51 7.99
C GLU A 462 5.05 -10.22 8.84
N ASP A 463 5.59 -11.23 9.50
CA ASP A 463 6.77 -11.12 10.35
C ASP A 463 8.02 -11.02 9.51
N SER A 464 8.20 -11.90 8.53
CA SER A 464 9.36 -11.88 7.62
C SER A 464 9.45 -10.57 6.87
N LEU A 465 8.33 -10.03 6.36
CA LEU A 465 8.34 -8.73 5.67
C LEU A 465 8.78 -7.60 6.61
N GLN A 466 8.34 -7.59 7.88
CA GLN A 466 8.83 -6.61 8.86
C GLN A 466 10.35 -6.68 9.02
N HIS A 467 10.93 -7.88 9.09
CA HIS A 467 12.38 -8.04 9.23
C HIS A 467 13.14 -7.52 8.00
N TYR A 468 12.64 -7.81 6.80
CA TYR A 468 13.21 -7.28 5.56
C TYR A 468 13.12 -5.76 5.49
N LEU A 469 12.00 -5.16 5.91
CA LEU A 469 11.82 -3.72 6.00
C LEU A 469 12.83 -3.09 6.96
N GLN A 470 12.99 -3.64 8.17
CA GLN A 470 13.96 -3.13 9.14
C GLN A 470 15.40 -3.21 8.62
N HIS A 471 15.75 -4.31 7.95
CA HIS A 471 17.07 -4.46 7.32
C HIS A 471 17.28 -3.44 6.18
N ALA A 472 16.25 -3.18 5.37
CA ALA A 472 16.30 -2.16 4.34
C ALA A 472 16.41 -0.75 4.92
N PHE A 473 15.70 -0.45 6.01
CA PHE A 473 15.83 0.82 6.73
C PHE A 473 17.24 1.02 7.27
N ASP A 474 17.87 0.00 7.84
CA ASP A 474 19.27 0.04 8.27
C ASP A 474 20.23 0.26 7.09
N HIS A 475 20.01 -0.47 6.00
CA HIS A 475 20.83 -0.40 4.79
C HIS A 475 20.78 0.99 4.15
N TYR A 476 19.58 1.46 3.81
CA TYR A 476 19.40 2.75 3.15
C TYR A 476 19.63 3.95 4.07
N SER A 477 19.67 3.77 5.40
CA SER A 477 20.17 4.82 6.31
C SER A 477 21.69 5.00 6.23
N ARG A 478 22.43 3.94 5.87
CA ARG A 478 23.90 3.99 5.78
C ARG A 478 24.38 4.42 4.41
N THR A 479 23.77 3.93 3.33
CA THR A 479 24.21 4.18 1.96
C THR A 479 23.08 4.11 0.95
N LEU A 480 23.16 4.95 -0.09
CA LEU A 480 22.29 4.90 -1.27
C LEU A 480 23.03 4.43 -2.52
N GLU A 481 24.35 4.22 -2.43
CA GLU A 481 25.22 3.82 -3.53
C GLU A 481 25.32 2.30 -3.65
N ILE A 482 25.23 1.60 -2.53
CA ILE A 482 25.31 0.14 -2.49
C ILE A 482 23.90 -0.44 -2.61
N PRO A 483 23.65 -1.35 -3.57
CA PRO A 483 22.33 -1.94 -3.73
C PRO A 483 21.95 -2.86 -2.57
N PHE A 484 20.68 -2.86 -2.19
CA PHE A 484 20.13 -3.78 -1.20
C PHE A 484 20.10 -5.22 -1.74
N ASP A 485 20.66 -6.17 -1.00
CA ASP A 485 20.68 -7.59 -1.39
C ASP A 485 19.66 -8.41 -0.59
N PHE A 486 18.60 -8.85 -1.27
CA PHE A 486 17.55 -9.70 -0.68
C PHE A 486 18.07 -11.06 -0.19
N VAL A 487 19.11 -11.60 -0.82
CA VAL A 487 19.71 -12.89 -0.43
C VAL A 487 20.53 -12.70 0.86
N GLN A 488 21.32 -11.63 0.94
CA GLN A 488 22.03 -11.29 2.17
C GLN A 488 21.06 -11.04 3.33
N ALA A 489 19.97 -10.31 3.08
CA ALA A 489 18.91 -10.09 4.07
C ALA A 489 18.29 -11.42 4.54
N SER A 490 18.07 -12.37 3.61
CA SER A 490 17.56 -13.71 3.94
C SER A 490 18.48 -14.48 4.89
N PHE A 491 19.81 -14.32 4.75
CA PHE A 491 20.77 -14.98 5.62
C PHE A 491 20.88 -14.33 7.00
N LEU A 492 20.58 -13.04 7.12
CA LEU A 492 20.54 -12.40 8.43
C LEU A 492 19.29 -12.82 9.21
N PHE A 493 18.16 -12.94 8.52
CA PHE A 493 16.91 -13.41 9.11
C PHE A 493 16.94 -14.90 9.42
N ASN A 494 17.48 -15.70 8.50
CA ASN A 494 17.49 -17.15 8.60
C ASN A 494 18.88 -17.73 8.31
N PRO A 495 19.85 -17.55 9.23
CA PRO A 495 21.26 -17.87 8.98
C PRO A 495 21.45 -19.29 8.47
N ILE A 496 22.34 -19.44 7.48
CA ILE A 496 22.85 -20.75 7.10
C ILE A 496 23.62 -21.27 8.33
N PRO A 497 23.24 -22.43 8.86
CA PRO A 497 23.94 -22.96 10.02
C PRO A 497 25.41 -23.21 9.67
N ALA A 498 26.32 -22.78 10.55
CA ALA A 498 27.76 -22.83 10.32
C ALA A 498 28.33 -24.25 10.14
N ASN A 499 27.55 -25.27 10.46
CA ASN A 499 27.92 -26.67 10.30
C ASN A 499 26.70 -27.55 9.95
N PHE A 500 27.00 -28.77 9.54
CA PHE A 500 26.01 -29.77 9.17
C PHE A 500 24.98 -30.03 10.29
N GLY A 501 25.44 -30.09 11.56
CA GLY A 501 24.57 -30.30 12.72
C GLY A 501 23.51 -29.21 12.89
N GLY A 502 23.87 -27.95 12.66
CA GLY A 502 22.91 -26.85 12.71
C GLY A 502 21.88 -26.90 11.57
N SER A 503 22.24 -27.44 10.41
CA SER A 503 21.29 -27.67 9.29
C SER A 503 20.28 -28.76 9.64
N ILE A 504 20.73 -29.82 10.32
CA ILE A 504 19.85 -30.87 10.85
C ILE A 504 18.90 -30.28 11.90
N LEU A 505 19.42 -29.48 12.84
CA LEU A 505 18.61 -28.85 13.88
C LEU A 505 17.53 -27.93 13.29
N LYS A 506 17.90 -27.12 12.29
CA LYS A 506 16.96 -26.24 11.58
C LYS A 506 15.82 -27.01 10.93
N LEU A 507 16.13 -28.14 10.30
CA LEU A 507 15.12 -29.02 9.70
C LEU A 507 14.27 -29.73 10.77
N ALA A 508 14.85 -30.08 11.92
CA ALA A 508 14.13 -30.63 13.05
C ALA A 508 13.14 -29.64 13.66
N ILE A 509 13.52 -28.37 13.77
CA ILE A 509 12.62 -27.28 14.22
C ILE A 509 11.46 -27.14 13.23
N ALA A 510 11.73 -27.10 11.93
CA ALA A 510 10.68 -27.02 10.91
C ALA A 510 9.70 -28.21 10.97
N LEU A 511 10.19 -29.43 11.22
CA LEU A 511 9.35 -30.62 11.39
C LEU A 511 8.58 -30.63 12.71
N LYS A 512 9.15 -30.07 13.79
CA LYS A 512 8.48 -29.86 15.06
C LYS A 512 7.26 -28.95 14.88
N ASP A 513 7.44 -27.85 14.16
CA ASP A 513 6.40 -26.82 14.01
C ASP A 513 5.21 -27.29 13.15
N GLN A 514 5.37 -28.41 12.43
CA GLN A 514 4.33 -29.09 11.67
C GLN A 514 3.57 -30.17 12.47
N GLN A 515 3.97 -30.45 13.72
CA GLN A 515 3.36 -31.49 14.56
C GLN A 515 2.58 -30.89 15.73
N THR A 516 1.33 -31.33 15.90
CA THR A 516 0.47 -30.95 17.04
C THR A 516 1.01 -31.45 18.38
N THR A 517 1.68 -32.60 18.38
CA THR A 517 2.37 -33.17 19.56
C THR A 517 3.79 -33.57 19.15
N PRO A 518 4.74 -32.63 19.17
CA PRO A 518 6.08 -32.90 18.66
C PRO A 518 6.83 -33.88 19.57
N ASP A 519 7.20 -35.03 19.01
CA ASP A 519 8.14 -35.97 19.64
C ASP A 519 9.51 -35.83 18.96
N ALA A 520 10.49 -35.34 19.73
CA ALA A 520 11.85 -35.18 19.27
C ALA A 520 12.43 -36.49 18.72
N ARG A 521 12.14 -37.65 19.35
CA ARG A 521 12.69 -38.93 18.92
C ARG A 521 12.14 -39.33 17.56
N ALA A 522 10.83 -39.24 17.37
CA ALA A 522 10.19 -39.51 16.08
C ALA A 522 10.68 -38.56 14.97
N ILE A 523 10.90 -37.28 15.28
CA ILE A 523 11.44 -36.30 14.33
C ILE A 523 12.86 -36.67 13.90
N PHE A 524 13.76 -36.95 14.84
CA PHE A 524 15.14 -37.31 14.52
C PHE A 524 15.25 -38.68 13.85
N GLU A 525 14.37 -39.63 14.17
CA GLU A 525 14.29 -40.92 13.45
C GLU A 525 13.93 -40.71 11.98
N ARG A 526 12.94 -39.86 11.66
CA ARG A 526 12.60 -39.53 10.27
C ARG A 526 13.72 -38.77 9.55
N LEU A 527 14.34 -37.81 10.23
CA LEU A 527 15.46 -37.05 9.69
C LEU A 527 16.68 -37.92 9.39
N SER A 528 16.91 -38.96 10.19
CA SER A 528 18.09 -39.83 10.07
C SER A 528 18.27 -40.38 8.66
N HIS A 529 17.18 -40.75 7.97
CA HIS A 529 17.22 -41.27 6.61
C HIS A 529 17.67 -40.22 5.59
N LEU A 530 17.15 -38.99 5.71
CA LEU A 530 17.54 -37.89 4.84
C LEU A 530 19.01 -37.50 5.08
N VAL A 531 19.40 -37.38 6.35
CA VAL A 531 20.77 -37.05 6.78
C VAL A 531 21.76 -38.10 6.28
N ALA A 532 21.45 -39.38 6.47
CA ALA A 532 22.27 -40.49 5.96
C ALA A 532 22.38 -40.47 4.43
N SER A 533 21.30 -40.15 3.72
CA SER A 533 21.30 -40.03 2.26
C SER A 533 22.18 -38.87 1.78
N CYS A 534 22.15 -37.73 2.46
CA CYS A 534 23.02 -36.59 2.15
C CYS A 534 24.50 -36.92 2.37
N ILE A 535 24.84 -37.59 3.49
CA ILE A 535 26.21 -38.04 3.78
C ILE A 535 26.68 -39.04 2.71
N LEU A 536 25.84 -40.00 2.35
CA LEU A 536 26.17 -41.00 1.33
C LEU A 536 26.36 -40.38 -0.05
N LEU A 537 25.50 -39.44 -0.44
CA LEU A 537 25.62 -38.70 -1.70
C LEU A 537 26.92 -37.89 -1.76
N ASP A 538 27.28 -37.24 -0.66
CA ASP A 538 28.52 -36.47 -0.57
C ASP A 538 29.76 -37.37 -0.65
N ALA A 539 29.75 -38.49 0.09
CA ALA A 539 30.80 -39.50 0.05
C ALA A 539 30.96 -40.10 -1.36
N ALA A 540 29.86 -40.35 -2.07
CA ALA A 540 29.88 -40.83 -3.44
C ALA A 540 30.45 -39.80 -4.42
N ARG A 541 30.05 -38.52 -4.31
CA ARG A 541 30.53 -37.42 -5.17
C ARG A 541 32.02 -37.17 -4.99
N HIS A 542 32.50 -37.18 -3.76
CA HIS A 542 33.90 -36.92 -3.43
C HIS A 542 34.77 -38.19 -3.42
N ARG A 543 34.20 -39.35 -3.80
CA ARG A 543 34.87 -40.67 -3.77
C ARG A 543 35.54 -40.96 -2.43
N ILE A 544 34.90 -40.55 -1.34
CA ILE A 544 35.36 -40.82 0.02
C ILE A 544 35.18 -42.31 0.25
N LEU A 545 36.27 -43.05 0.09
CA LEU A 545 36.34 -44.45 0.46
C LEU A 545 36.32 -44.51 1.98
N GLY A 546 35.29 -45.12 2.56
CA GLY A 546 35.20 -45.31 4.00
C GLY A 546 36.50 -45.95 4.53
N LEU A 547 37.02 -45.43 5.65
CA LEU A 547 38.20 -46.01 6.29
C LEU A 547 37.85 -47.44 6.74
N SER A 548 38.60 -48.42 6.25
CA SER A 548 38.43 -49.85 6.59
C SER A 548 38.87 -50.20 8.03
N ASN A 549 38.97 -49.22 8.92
CA ASN A 549 39.45 -49.45 10.27
C ASN A 549 38.30 -49.89 11.16
N LYS A 550 38.18 -51.21 11.29
CA LYS A 550 37.69 -51.87 12.50
C LYS A 550 38.58 -51.43 13.68
N THR A 551 38.32 -50.26 14.24
CA THR A 551 38.72 -49.99 15.62
C THR A 551 37.43 -49.78 16.38
N GLN A 552 37.09 -50.75 17.23
CA GLN A 552 36.04 -50.60 18.23
C GLN A 552 36.29 -49.29 18.97
N ILE A 553 35.37 -48.35 18.84
CA ILE A 553 35.27 -47.24 19.78
C ILE A 553 34.87 -47.91 21.10
N ALA A 554 35.85 -48.11 21.97
CA ALA A 554 35.60 -48.45 23.34
C ALA A 554 34.75 -47.32 23.92
N ILE A 555 33.54 -47.69 24.35
CA ILE A 555 32.70 -46.85 25.18
C ILE A 555 33.42 -46.78 26.53
N GLU A 556 34.10 -45.67 26.80
CA GLU A 556 34.43 -45.29 28.17
C GLU A 556 33.29 -44.42 28.71
N THR A 557 32.80 -44.88 29.86
CA THR A 557 31.71 -44.38 30.71
C THR A 557 31.84 -42.92 31.14
#